data_AF-A0A5K0VGL0-F1
#
_entry.id   AF-A0A5K0VGL0-F1
#
_cell.length_a   1.000
_cell.length_b   1.000
_cell.length_c   1.000
_cell.angle_alpha   90.00
_cell.angle_beta   90.00
_cell.angle_gamma   90.00
#
_symmetry.space_group_name_H-M   'P 1'
#
loop_
_entity.id
_entity.type
_entity.pdbx_description
1 polymer ?
#
loop_
_entity_poly.entity_id
_entity_poly.type
_entity_poly.pdbx_seq_one_letter_code
_entity_poly.pdbx_strand_id
1 'polypeptide(L)'
;YHVPRSWFRPSGNVLVIFEEKGGDPTKISFSRRRVTGACGFVSEDYPSLKNTLKEQKSSSSNRASLQLICPDGTHISSIKFASFGTPTGKCGSYRQGACHDPLSMTSVKQ
;
A
#
# COMPACT_ATOMS: atom_id res chain seq x y z
N TYR A 1 13.91 12.03 1.21
CA TYR A 1 13.82 11.41 -0.13
C TYR A 1 13.75 9.89 -0.01
N HIS A 2 13.02 9.18 -0.87
CA HIS A 2 12.92 7.72 -0.84
C HIS A 2 13.66 7.13 -2.05
N VAL A 3 14.67 6.29 -1.79
CA VAL A 3 15.40 5.58 -2.85
C VAL A 3 14.89 4.14 -2.92
N PRO A 4 14.37 3.66 -4.06
CA PRO A 4 13.92 2.28 -4.22
C PRO A 4 15.03 1.27 -3.90
N ARG A 5 14.70 0.21 -3.17
CA ARG A 5 15.67 -0.86 -2.87
C ARG A 5 16.22 -1.53 -4.12
N SER A 6 15.41 -1.63 -5.18
CA SER A 6 15.80 -2.24 -6.45
C SER A 6 16.96 -1.54 -7.16
N TRP A 7 17.31 -0.31 -6.75
CA TRP A 7 18.46 0.41 -7.30
C TRP A 7 19.78 0.05 -6.59
N PHE A 8 19.73 -0.60 -5.43
CA PHE A 8 20.91 -0.94 -4.66
C PHE A 8 21.47 -2.31 -5.07
N ARG A 9 22.80 -2.36 -5.26
CA ARG A 9 23.59 -3.60 -5.30
C ARG A 9 23.90 -4.07 -3.87
N PRO A 10 24.28 -5.34 -3.65
CA PRO A 10 24.69 -5.82 -2.33
C PRO A 10 25.84 -5.02 -1.70
N SER A 11 26.78 -4.50 -2.51
CA SER A 11 27.90 -3.66 -2.07
C SER A 11 28.36 -2.71 -3.19
N GLY A 12 29.20 -1.73 -2.84
CA GLY A 12 29.84 -0.83 -3.81
C GLY A 12 28.91 0.22 -4.44
N ASN A 13 27.79 0.55 -3.79
CA ASN A 13 26.91 1.61 -4.26
C ASN A 13 27.55 2.99 -4.01
N VAL A 14 27.48 3.90 -4.99
CA VAL A 14 27.89 5.29 -4.86
C VAL A 14 26.63 6.15 -4.91
N LEU A 15 26.48 7.06 -3.93
CA LEU A 15 25.39 8.04 -3.91
C LEU A 15 25.99 9.44 -4.08
N VAL A 16 25.53 10.16 -5.09
CA VAL A 16 25.89 11.56 -5.32
C VAL A 16 24.72 12.43 -4.91
N ILE A 17 24.96 13.40 -4.05
CA ILE A 17 23.95 14.33 -3.53
C ILE A 17 24.34 15.72 -4.00
N PHE A 18 23.40 16.39 -4.68
CA PHE A 18 23.57 17.79 -5.06
C PHE A 18 22.85 18.67 -4.06
N GLU A 19 23.55 19.69 -3.58
CA GLU A 19 22.97 20.71 -2.70
C GLU A 19 22.27 21.77 -3.55
N GLU A 20 21.00 22.03 -3.28
CA GLU A 20 20.19 23.00 -4.05
C GLU A 20 20.00 24.34 -3.31
N LYS A 21 20.05 24.36 -1.96
CA LYS A 21 19.57 25.51 -1.16
C LYS A 21 20.37 25.86 0.11
N GLY A 22 21.67 25.62 0.16
CA GLY A 22 22.48 25.84 1.36
C GLY A 22 22.18 24.79 2.44
N GLY A 23 23.20 24.37 3.17
CA GLY A 23 23.03 23.42 4.27
C GLY A 23 24.35 22.82 4.75
N ASP A 24 24.26 21.92 5.73
CA ASP A 24 25.39 21.15 6.23
C ASP A 24 25.23 19.68 5.82
N PRO A 25 25.97 19.21 4.79
CA PRO A 25 25.87 17.84 4.28
C PRO A 25 26.23 16.77 5.32
N THR A 26 27.00 17.13 6.37
CA THR A 26 27.40 16.16 7.41
C THR A 26 26.23 15.68 8.26
N LYS A 27 25.10 16.40 8.24
CA LYS A 27 23.87 16.05 8.95
C LYS A 27 22.98 15.07 8.19
N ILE A 28 23.34 14.69 6.97
CA ILE A 28 22.60 13.70 6.19
C ILE A 28 22.77 12.32 6.83
N SER A 29 21.65 11.65 7.09
CA SER A 29 21.65 10.30 7.64
C SER A 29 20.78 9.36 6.80
N PHE A 30 21.16 8.09 6.81
CA PHE A 30 20.44 7.05 6.09
C PHE A 30 19.64 6.21 7.08
N SER A 31 18.38 6.00 6.74
CA SER A 31 17.52 5.08 7.47
C SER A 31 16.88 4.09 6.51
N ARG A 32 16.93 2.82 6.89
CA ARG A 32 16.21 1.79 6.18
C ARG A 32 14.75 1.83 6.61
N ARG A 33 13.86 2.27 5.72
CA ARG A 33 12.42 2.15 5.94
C ARG A 33 11.98 0.70 5.69
N ARG A 34 11.11 0.19 6.57
CA ARG A 34 10.42 -1.10 6.39
C ARG A 34 8.93 -0.83 6.51
N VAL A 35 8.17 -1.26 5.51
CA VAL A 35 6.71 -1.22 5.59
C VAL A 35 6.29 -2.30 6.59
N THR A 36 5.68 -1.89 7.70
CA THR A 36 5.22 -2.80 8.77
C THR A 36 3.72 -3.05 8.71
N GLY A 37 3.02 -2.37 7.81
CA GLY A 37 1.60 -2.53 7.56
C GLY A 37 1.19 -1.75 6.32
N ALA A 38 0.15 -2.25 5.67
CA ALA A 38 -0.54 -1.58 4.59
C ALA A 38 -2.01 -1.43 4.97
N CYS A 39 -2.70 -0.53 4.31
CA CYS A 39 -4.12 -0.27 4.50
C CYS A 39 -4.71 0.07 3.13
N GLY A 40 -6.03 -0.03 3.02
CA GLY A 40 -6.73 0.50 1.87
C GLY A 40 -8.17 0.79 2.21
N PHE A 41 -8.82 1.54 1.34
CA PHE A 41 -10.24 1.81 1.38
C PHE A 41 -10.71 1.84 -0.07
N VAL A 42 -11.85 1.20 -0.33
CA VAL A 42 -12.47 1.20 -1.63
C VAL A 42 -13.98 1.32 -1.41
N SER A 43 -14.62 2.20 -2.17
CA SER A 43 -16.08 2.36 -2.17
C SER A 43 -16.67 1.64 -3.38
N GLU A 44 -17.96 1.32 -3.33
CA GLU A 44 -18.63 0.57 -4.40
C GLU A 44 -18.66 1.33 -5.74
N ASP A 45 -18.66 2.66 -5.68
CA ASP A 45 -18.62 3.58 -6.81
C ASP A 45 -17.20 3.80 -7.37
N TYR A 46 -16.17 3.19 -6.77
CA TYR A 46 -14.80 3.37 -7.22
C TYR A 46 -14.62 2.77 -8.63
N PRO A 47 -14.13 3.56 -9.61
CA PRO A 47 -13.97 3.07 -10.97
C PRO A 47 -12.91 1.96 -11.00
N SER A 48 -13.27 0.80 -11.53
CA SER A 48 -12.31 -0.27 -11.79
C SER A 48 -11.32 0.21 -12.86
N LEU A 49 -10.09 0.55 -12.46
CA LEU A 49 -8.97 0.81 -13.35
C LEU A 49 -8.67 -0.48 -14.13
N LYS A 50 -9.31 -0.64 -15.29
CA LYS A 50 -8.84 -1.57 -16.32
C LYS A 50 -7.50 -1.01 -16.77
N ASN A 51 -6.41 -1.71 -16.46
CA ASN A 51 -5.14 -1.46 -17.14
C ASN A 51 -5.40 -1.55 -18.65
N THR A 52 -5.36 -0.41 -19.31
CA THR A 52 -5.11 -0.31 -20.75
C THR A 52 -3.91 -1.20 -21.04
N LEU A 53 -4.00 -2.06 -22.06
CA LEU A 53 -3.09 -3.17 -22.44
C LEU A 53 -3.54 -4.57 -21.99
N LYS A 54 -4.74 -5.00 -22.43
CA LYS A 54 -4.97 -6.30 -23.08
C LYS A 54 -6.43 -6.39 -23.52
N GLU A 55 -6.64 -6.40 -24.83
CA GLU A 55 -7.94 -6.68 -25.45
C GLU A 55 -8.36 -8.14 -25.16
N GLN A 56 -9.69 -8.33 -25.12
CA GLN A 56 -10.43 -9.60 -25.16
C GLN A 56 -10.37 -10.42 -23.84
N LYS A 57 -11.46 -10.79 -23.16
CA LYS A 57 -12.86 -11.01 -23.51
C LYS A 57 -13.72 -10.96 -22.21
N SER A 58 -15.02 -10.73 -22.42
CA SER A 58 -16.17 -11.13 -21.59
C SER A 58 -16.33 -10.54 -20.17
N SER A 59 -17.31 -9.63 -20.06
CA SER A 59 -18.38 -9.69 -19.05
C SER A 59 -17.95 -10.06 -17.61
N SER A 60 -17.32 -9.14 -16.90
CA SER A 60 -17.35 -9.19 -15.45
C SER A 60 -17.54 -7.78 -14.90
N SER A 61 -18.64 -7.62 -14.16
CA SER A 61 -19.00 -6.51 -13.28
C SER A 61 -17.86 -5.53 -12.96
N ASN A 62 -18.10 -4.23 -13.08
CA ASN A 62 -17.29 -3.17 -12.46
C ASN A 62 -17.31 -3.35 -10.92
N ARG A 63 -16.61 -4.35 -10.39
CA ARG A 63 -16.49 -4.59 -8.96
C ARG A 63 -15.26 -3.85 -8.49
N ALA A 64 -15.50 -2.83 -7.68
CA ALA A 64 -14.46 -2.16 -6.93
C ALA A 64 -13.69 -3.20 -6.11
N SER A 65 -12.37 -3.23 -6.26
CA SER A 65 -11.51 -4.20 -5.60
C SER A 65 -10.30 -3.50 -5.00
N LEU A 66 -9.87 -4.00 -3.85
CA LEU A 66 -8.69 -3.52 -3.16
C LEU A 66 -7.60 -4.60 -3.23
N GLN A 67 -6.45 -4.26 -3.80
CA GLN A 67 -5.29 -5.15 -3.85
C GLN A 67 -4.21 -4.67 -2.89
N LEU A 68 -3.80 -5.54 -1.97
CA LEU A 68 -2.67 -5.32 -1.08
C LEU A 68 -1.51 -6.23 -1.53
N ILE A 69 -0.36 -5.63 -1.80
CA ILE A 69 0.83 -6.34 -2.30
C ILE A 69 1.97 -6.15 -1.30
N CYS A 70 2.64 -7.26 -0.97
CA CYS A 70 3.87 -7.26 -0.20
C CYS A 70 5.07 -7.26 -1.15
N PRO A 71 6.17 -6.55 -0.81
CA PRO A 71 7.43 -6.69 -1.53
C PRO A 71 7.95 -8.14 -1.54
N ASP A 72 8.80 -8.46 -2.50
CA ASP A 72 9.40 -9.79 -2.64
C ASP A 72 9.99 -10.32 -1.33
N GLY A 73 9.72 -11.59 -1.03
CA GLY A 73 10.17 -12.25 0.19
C GLY A 73 9.43 -11.82 1.46
N THR A 74 8.36 -11.03 1.37
CA THR A 74 7.49 -10.68 2.50
C THR A 74 6.05 -11.10 2.25
N HIS A 75 5.31 -11.38 3.32
CA HIS A 75 3.90 -11.77 3.26
C HIS A 75 3.09 -11.03 4.33
N ILE A 76 1.78 -10.96 4.14
CA ILE A 76 0.86 -10.43 5.14
C ILE A 76 0.76 -11.46 6.27
N SER A 77 1.24 -11.09 7.45
CA SER A 77 1.23 -11.98 8.62
C SER A 77 -0.01 -11.85 9.49
N SER A 78 -0.70 -10.70 9.44
CA SER A 78 -1.91 -10.44 10.24
C SER A 78 -2.73 -9.32 9.65
N ILE A 79 -4.04 -9.35 9.92
CA ILE A 79 -4.99 -8.31 9.57
C ILE A 79 -5.41 -7.61 10.86
N LYS A 80 -5.11 -6.30 10.95
CA LYS A 80 -5.40 -5.49 12.14
C LYS A 80 -6.84 -5.02 12.20
N PHE A 81 -7.46 -4.81 11.03
CA PHE A 81 -8.82 -4.28 10.89
C PHE A 81 -9.38 -4.63 9.52
N ALA A 82 -10.67 -4.98 9.46
CA ALA A 82 -11.44 -5.13 8.24
C ALA A 82 -12.91 -4.81 8.54
N SER A 83 -13.57 -4.07 7.66
CA SER A 83 -14.97 -3.70 7.80
C SER A 83 -15.58 -3.43 6.42
N PHE A 84 -16.62 -4.17 6.08
CA PHE A 84 -17.51 -3.90 4.96
C PHE A 84 -18.75 -3.15 5.48
N GLY A 85 -19.12 -2.04 4.84
CA GLY A 85 -20.17 -1.12 5.30
C GLY A 85 -19.69 0.33 5.30
N THR A 86 -19.78 1.00 6.46
CA THR A 86 -19.49 2.44 6.60
C THR A 86 -18.33 2.72 7.58
N PRO A 87 -17.13 2.15 7.39
CA PRO A 87 -16.02 2.39 8.30
C PRO A 87 -15.63 3.86 8.32
N THR A 88 -15.14 4.33 9.46
CA THR A 88 -14.71 5.72 9.67
C THR A 88 -13.22 5.80 9.93
N GLY A 89 -12.68 7.02 9.91
CA GLY A 89 -11.26 7.28 10.14
C GLY A 89 -10.43 7.22 8.86
N LYS A 90 -9.13 7.00 9.04
CA LYS A 90 -8.12 7.06 7.95
C LYS A 90 -7.11 5.94 8.13
N CYS A 91 -6.34 5.66 7.08
CA CYS A 91 -5.30 4.64 7.07
C CYS A 91 -4.50 4.58 8.39
N GLY A 92 -4.46 3.40 9.02
CA GLY A 92 -3.78 3.18 10.30
C GLY A 92 -4.63 3.51 11.54
N SER A 93 -5.82 4.08 11.36
CA SER A 93 -6.76 4.47 12.42
C SER A 93 -8.22 4.20 12.05
N TYR A 94 -8.46 3.28 11.10
CA TYR A 94 -9.82 2.89 10.72
C TYR A 94 -10.59 2.33 11.91
N ARG A 95 -11.87 2.64 11.96
CA ARG A 95 -12.80 2.22 13.00
C ARG A 95 -14.09 1.72 12.38
N GLN A 96 -14.74 0.81 13.10
CA GLN A 96 -16.09 0.37 12.77
C GLN A 96 -17.03 1.57 12.79
N GLY A 97 -17.91 1.69 11.79
CA GLY A 97 -18.96 2.70 11.74
C GLY A 97 -20.34 2.12 12.06
N ALA A 98 -21.39 2.86 11.69
CA ALA A 98 -22.78 2.50 12.02
C ALA A 98 -23.25 1.22 11.28
N CYS A 99 -22.82 1.04 10.05
CA CYS A 99 -23.04 -0.19 9.28
C CYS A 99 -21.72 -0.98 9.19
N HIS A 100 -21.76 -2.25 9.59
CA HIS A 100 -20.63 -3.17 9.60
C HIS A 100 -21.10 -4.61 9.44
N ASP A 101 -20.49 -5.36 8.53
CA ASP A 101 -20.67 -6.81 8.43
C ASP A 101 -19.78 -7.55 9.48
N PRO A 102 -20.36 -8.30 10.44
CA PRO A 102 -19.61 -9.04 11.46
C PRO A 102 -18.61 -10.06 10.89
N LEU A 103 -18.80 -10.54 9.66
CA LEU A 103 -17.92 -11.51 9.00
C LEU A 103 -16.74 -10.86 8.27
N SER A 104 -16.67 -9.51 8.26
CA SER A 104 -15.62 -8.76 7.53
C SER A 104 -14.21 -9.26 7.82
N MET A 105 -13.90 -9.54 9.10
CA MET A 105 -12.56 -9.97 9.52
C MET A 105 -12.24 -11.40 9.11
N THR A 106 -13.22 -12.31 9.15
CA THR A 106 -13.01 -13.71 8.75
C THR A 106 -12.92 -13.87 7.25
N SER A 107 -13.69 -13.07 6.48
CA SER A 107 -13.71 -13.15 5.01
C SER A 107 -12.38 -12.78 4.35
N VAL A 108 -11.53 -12.00 5.02
CA VAL A 108 -10.21 -11.58 4.50
C VAL A 108 -9.05 -12.41 5.06
N LYS A 109 -9.28 -13.23 6.09
CA LYS A 109 -8.30 -14.16 6.64
C LYS A 109 -8.43 -15.49 5.91
N GLN A 110 -7.79 -15.60 4.75
CA GLN A 110 -7.70 -16.85 3.99
C GLN A 110 -6.26 -17.37 4.00
#